data_AF-A0A974AE73-F1
#
_entry.id   AF-A0A974AE73-F1
#
_cell.length_a   1.000
_cell.length_b   1.000
_cell.length_c   1.000
_cell.angle_alpha   90.00
_cell.angle_beta   90.00
_cell.angle_gamma   90.00
#
_symmetry.space_group_name_H-M   'P 1'
#
loop_
_entity.id
_entity.type
_entity.pdbx_description
1 polymer ?
#
loop_
_entity_poly.entity_id
_entity_poly.type
_entity_poly.pdbx_seq_one_letter_code
_entity_poly.pdbx_strand_id
1 'polypeptide(L)'
;MSGSVAAVGVGTATCGQYSTLYKANSEETEKHFIGWLDGFLSGLNVYALRKGERSKNLGSLQARKSLLHNYCDEHPLQDVGKAAMAIYDSLPANPPK
;
A
#
# COMPACT_ATOMS: atom_id res chain seq x y z
N MET A 1 2.04 26.06 -21.44
CA MET A 1 1.76 26.12 -19.98
C MET A 1 2.71 25.15 -19.30
N SER A 2 3.80 25.64 -18.69
CA SER A 2 4.69 24.80 -17.87
C SER A 2 4.15 24.76 -16.45
N GLY A 3 3.29 23.78 -16.17
CA GLY A 3 3.00 23.41 -14.79
C GLY A 3 4.11 22.49 -14.31
N SER A 4 4.79 22.85 -13.22
CA SER A 4 5.66 21.92 -12.51
C SER A 4 4.84 20.69 -12.16
N VAL A 5 5.10 19.56 -12.82
CA VAL A 5 4.58 18.27 -12.37
C VAL A 5 5.30 17.98 -11.06
N ALA A 6 4.69 18.33 -9.94
CA ALA A 6 5.11 17.77 -8.67
C ALA A 6 4.94 16.25 -8.82
N ALA A 7 6.04 15.52 -8.90
CA ALA A 7 6.02 14.08 -8.83
C ALA A 7 5.53 13.71 -7.43
N VAL A 8 4.22 13.50 -7.29
CA VAL A 8 3.62 12.99 -6.06
C VAL A 8 3.97 11.52 -5.95
N GLY A 9 4.55 11.12 -4.81
CA GLY A 9 4.85 9.72 -4.56
C GLY A 9 3.56 8.90 -4.54
N VAL A 10 3.64 7.61 -4.91
CA VAL A 10 2.47 6.71 -4.93
C VAL A 10 1.70 6.73 -3.61
N GLY A 11 2.40 6.79 -2.48
CA GLY A 11 1.79 6.87 -1.15
C GLY A 11 1.00 8.15 -0.86
N THR A 12 1.19 9.25 -1.60
CA THR A 12 0.43 10.50 -1.41
C THR A 12 -0.75 10.62 -2.38
N ALA A 13 -0.92 9.68 -3.30
CA ALA A 13 -2.12 9.60 -4.11
C ALA A 13 -3.31 9.22 -3.23
N THR A 14 -4.47 9.84 -3.46
CA THR A 14 -5.72 9.46 -2.80
C THR A 14 -6.18 8.08 -3.29
N CYS A 15 -6.89 7.37 -2.44
CA CYS A 15 -7.55 6.12 -2.80
C CYS A 15 -8.54 6.30 -3.96
N GLY A 16 -9.23 7.44 -4.06
CA GLY A 16 -10.06 7.78 -5.21
C GLY A 16 -9.26 7.90 -6.52
N GLN A 17 -8.04 8.46 -6.48
CA GLN A 17 -7.13 8.47 -7.63
C GLN A 17 -6.68 7.06 -7.99
N TYR A 18 -6.29 6.25 -7.00
CA TYR A 18 -5.97 4.83 -7.23
C TYR A 18 -7.13 4.10 -7.91
N SER A 19 -8.35 4.17 -7.37
CA SER A 19 -9.51 3.49 -7.95
C SER A 19 -9.86 3.99 -9.35
N THR A 20 -9.64 5.29 -9.63
CA THR A 20 -9.83 5.85 -10.98
C THR A 20 -8.79 5.30 -11.97
N LEU A 21 -7.52 5.29 -11.59
CA LEU A 21 -6.43 4.75 -12.41
C LEU A 21 -6.60 3.25 -12.64
N TYR A 22 -6.99 2.51 -11.61
CA TYR A 22 -7.22 1.07 -11.69
C TYR A 22 -8.34 0.73 -12.68
N LYS A 23 -9.43 1.52 -12.72
CA LYS A 23 -10.51 1.36 -13.71
C LYS A 23 -10.05 1.68 -15.14
N ALA A 24 -9.12 2.62 -15.30
CA ALA A 24 -8.61 3.01 -16.61
C ALA A 24 -7.58 2.00 -17.16
N ASN A 25 -6.67 1.53 -16.31
CA ASN A 25 -5.65 0.53 -16.65
C ASN A 25 -5.21 -0.20 -15.38
N SER A 26 -5.81 -1.36 -15.12
CA SER A 26 -5.54 -2.14 -13.91
C SER A 26 -4.11 -2.67 -13.89
N GLU A 27 -3.58 -3.16 -15.01
CA GLU A 27 -2.23 -3.73 -15.08
C GLU A 27 -1.15 -2.70 -14.72
N GLU A 28 -1.18 -1.53 -15.34
CA GLU A 28 -0.21 -0.47 -15.04
C GLU A 28 -0.39 0.09 -13.63
N THR A 29 -1.63 0.26 -13.18
CA THR A 29 -1.89 0.74 -11.81
C THR A 29 -1.36 -0.26 -10.78
N GLU A 30 -1.57 -1.55 -10.98
CA GLU A 30 -1.05 -2.58 -10.08
C GLU A 30 0.48 -2.56 -10.02
N LYS A 31 1.18 -2.46 -11.15
CA LYS A 31 2.65 -2.40 -11.18
C LYS A 31 3.19 -1.29 -10.27
N HIS A 32 2.56 -0.11 -10.30
CA HIS A 32 3.01 1.05 -9.54
C HIS A 32 2.54 1.01 -8.07
N PHE A 33 1.26 0.78 -7.83
CA PHE A 33 0.66 0.88 -6.50
C PHE A 33 0.96 -0.35 -5.63
N ILE A 34 0.89 -1.55 -6.20
CA ILE A 34 1.19 -2.78 -5.46
C ILE A 34 2.69 -2.95 -5.27
N GLY A 35 3.51 -2.58 -6.26
CA GLY A 35 4.97 -2.55 -6.10
C GLY A 35 5.40 -1.61 -4.96
N TRP A 36 4.80 -0.41 -4.90
CA TRP A 36 5.04 0.51 -3.79
C TRP A 36 4.55 -0.02 -2.45
N LEU A 37 3.33 -0.59 -2.39
CA LEU A 37 2.78 -1.20 -1.18
C LEU A 37 3.69 -2.31 -0.63
N ASP A 38 4.16 -3.21 -1.49
CA ASP A 38 5.06 -4.31 -1.10
C ASP A 38 6.38 -3.79 -0.53
N GLY A 39 6.96 -2.76 -1.15
CA GLY A 39 8.15 -2.07 -0.65
C GLY A 39 7.91 -1.43 0.72
N PHE A 40 6.78 -0.75 0.90
CA PHE A 40 6.42 -0.10 2.16
C PHE A 40 6.23 -1.11 3.30
N LEU A 41 5.41 -2.14 3.09
CA LEU A 41 5.11 -3.17 4.11
C LEU A 41 6.35 -3.98 4.51
N SER A 42 7.21 -4.31 3.54
CA SER A 42 8.48 -5.00 3.83
C SER A 42 9.47 -4.10 4.59
N GLY A 43 9.50 -2.80 4.26
CA GLY A 43 10.28 -1.81 5.02
C GLY A 43 9.84 -1.71 6.48
N LEU A 44 8.52 -1.71 6.75
CA LEU A 44 7.99 -1.74 8.12
C LEU A 44 8.38 -3.01 8.87
N ASN A 45 8.39 -4.16 8.18
CA ASN A 45 8.91 -5.41 8.77
C ASN A 45 10.39 -5.30 9.15
N VAL A 46 11.23 -4.72 8.30
CA VAL A 46 12.64 -4.48 8.60
C VAL A 46 12.79 -3.58 9.82
N TYR A 47 11.98 -2.51 9.90
CA TYR A 47 11.98 -1.60 11.03
C TYR A 47 11.55 -2.27 12.34
N ALA A 48 10.47 -3.06 12.31
CA ALA A 48 9.99 -3.83 13.47
C ALA A 48 11.08 -4.78 14.00
N LEU A 49 11.74 -5.53 13.10
CA LEU A 49 12.82 -6.44 13.47
C LEU A 49 14.01 -5.70 14.10
N ARG A 50 14.38 -4.50 13.61
CA ARG A 50 15.43 -3.68 14.21
C ARG A 50 15.10 -3.19 15.62
N LYS A 51 13.81 -3.13 15.97
CA LYS A 51 13.32 -2.82 17.32
C LYS A 51 13.18 -4.04 18.22
N GLY A 52 13.47 -5.25 17.73
CA GLY A 52 13.21 -6.49 18.45
C GLY A 52 11.73 -6.91 18.46
N GLU A 53 10.90 -6.29 17.63
CA GLU A 53 9.50 -6.67 17.44
C GLU A 53 9.37 -7.80 16.41
N ARG A 54 8.20 -8.45 16.35
CA ARG A 54 7.92 -9.47 15.34
C ARG A 54 7.51 -8.81 14.02
N SER A 55 8.00 -9.36 12.91
CA SER A 55 7.50 -9.01 11.58
C SER A 55 6.06 -9.48 11.40
N LYS A 56 5.31 -8.77 10.57
CA LYS A 56 3.96 -9.12 10.11
C LYS A 56 4.01 -10.09 8.93
N ASN A 57 3.04 -11.00 8.87
CA ASN A 57 2.80 -11.86 7.72
C ASN A 57 2.10 -11.04 6.62
N LEU A 58 2.79 -10.81 5.51
CA LEU A 58 2.29 -10.00 4.40
C LEU A 58 1.31 -10.76 3.47
N GLY A 59 1.03 -12.03 3.76
CA GLY A 59 0.13 -12.86 2.97
C GLY A 59 0.58 -13.05 1.52
N SER A 60 -0.35 -13.49 0.67
CA SER A 60 -0.13 -13.59 -0.77
C SER A 60 -0.23 -12.24 -1.47
N LEU A 61 0.33 -12.12 -2.68
CA LEU A 61 0.16 -10.94 -3.52
C LEU A 61 -1.32 -10.60 -3.75
N GLN A 62 -2.14 -11.63 -4.03
CA GLN A 62 -3.58 -11.45 -4.24
C GLN A 62 -4.28 -10.91 -3.00
N ALA A 63 -3.89 -11.39 -1.80
CA ALA A 63 -4.44 -10.88 -0.55
C ALA A 63 -4.13 -9.38 -0.37
N ARG A 64 -2.89 -8.95 -0.66
CA ARG A 64 -2.51 -7.54 -0.56
C ARG A 64 -3.23 -6.65 -1.57
N LYS A 65 -3.40 -7.12 -2.81
CA LYS A 65 -4.22 -6.45 -3.82
C LYS A 65 -5.65 -6.23 -3.31
N SER A 66 -6.28 -7.29 -2.81
CA SER A 66 -7.64 -7.21 -2.27
C SER A 66 -7.74 -6.29 -1.06
N LEU A 67 -6.76 -6.32 -0.15
CA LEU A 67 -6.71 -5.41 1.00
C LEU A 67 -6.63 -3.95 0.58
N LEU A 68 -5.76 -3.60 -0.37
CA LEU A 68 -5.65 -2.23 -0.88
C LEU A 68 -6.94 -1.79 -1.57
N HIS A 69 -7.51 -2.65 -2.41
CA HIS A 69 -8.74 -2.35 -3.13
C HIS A 69 -9.90 -2.07 -2.17
N ASN A 70 -10.14 -2.98 -1.22
CA ASN A 70 -11.21 -2.86 -0.25
C ASN A 70 -11.06 -1.59 0.60
N TYR A 71 -9.84 -1.35 1.11
CA TYR A 71 -9.59 -0.14 1.90
C TYR A 71 -9.87 1.13 1.09
N CYS A 72 -9.40 1.18 -0.16
CA CYS A 72 -9.57 2.37 -0.97
C CYS A 72 -11.00 2.61 -1.45
N ASP A 73 -11.79 1.55 -1.62
CA ASP A 73 -13.21 1.67 -1.94
C ASP A 73 -14.01 2.24 -0.76
N GLU A 74 -13.64 1.89 0.48
CA GLU A 74 -14.27 2.40 1.70
C GLU A 74 -13.78 3.80 2.10
N HIS A 75 -12.58 4.19 1.64
CA HIS A 75 -11.90 5.41 2.08
C HIS A 75 -11.35 6.27 0.92
N PRO A 76 -12.20 6.72 -0.03
CA PRO A 76 -11.74 7.37 -1.26
C PRO A 76 -10.96 8.68 -1.06
N LEU A 77 -11.14 9.36 0.08
CA LEU A 77 -10.47 10.63 0.39
C LEU A 77 -9.15 10.44 1.15
N GLN A 78 -8.82 9.23 1.60
CA GLN A 78 -7.54 8.96 2.26
C GLN A 78 -6.43 8.71 1.24
N ASP A 79 -5.19 8.98 1.63
CA ASP A 79 -4.03 8.64 0.81
C ASP A 79 -3.65 7.16 0.93
N VAL A 80 -2.98 6.63 -0.10
CA VAL A 80 -2.54 5.24 -0.18
C VAL A 80 -1.51 4.90 0.92
N GLY A 81 -0.78 5.89 1.44
CA GLY A 81 0.11 5.71 2.60
C GLY A 81 -0.65 5.35 3.87
N LYS A 82 -1.77 6.02 4.14
CA LYS A 82 -2.69 5.66 5.24
C LYS A 82 -3.29 4.28 5.03
N ALA A 83 -3.65 3.93 3.80
CA ALA A 83 -4.09 2.58 3.46
C ALA A 83 -3.02 1.54 3.82
N ALA A 84 -1.77 1.78 3.41
CA ALA A 84 -0.66 0.86 3.67
C ALA A 84 -0.40 0.69 5.19
N MET A 85 -0.46 1.77 5.97
CA MET A 85 -0.35 1.71 7.43
C MET A 85 -1.49 0.89 8.06
N ALA A 86 -2.73 1.19 7.70
CA ALA A 86 -3.90 0.47 8.22
C ALA A 86 -3.85 -1.03 7.86
N ILE A 87 -3.43 -1.34 6.64
CA ILE A 87 -3.18 -2.72 6.21
C ILE A 87 -2.14 -3.36 7.11
N TYR A 88 -0.95 -2.75 7.28
CA TYR A 88 0.13 -3.32 8.09
C TYR A 88 -0.30 -3.60 9.54
N ASP A 89 -1.04 -2.67 10.14
CA ASP A 89 -1.53 -2.80 11.51
C ASP A 89 -2.50 -3.98 11.65
N SER A 90 -3.34 -4.21 10.64
CA SER A 90 -4.31 -5.32 10.59
C SER A 90 -3.66 -6.70 10.40
N LEU A 91 -2.44 -6.77 9.87
CA LEU A 91 -1.79 -8.04 9.55
C LEU A 91 -1.42 -8.82 10.83
N PRO A 92 -1.50 -10.16 10.80
CA PRO A 92 -1.04 -10.98 11.91
C PRO A 92 0.49 -10.97 11.98
N ALA A 93 1.04 -11.07 13.20
CA ALA A 93 2.47 -11.27 13.38
C ALA A 93 2.88 -12.68 12.92
N ASN A 94 4.08 -12.81 12.36
CA ASN A 94 4.68 -14.11 12.10
C ASN A 94 4.90 -14.90 13.41
N PRO A 95 4.85 -16.24 13.35
CA PRO A 95 5.17 -17.07 14.50
C PRO A 95 6.62 -16.80 14.98
N PRO A 96 6.90 -17.03 16.27
CA PRO A 96 8.28 -17.08 16.77
C PRO A 96 9.08 -18.09 15.95
N LYS A 97 10.37 -17.79 15.72
CA LYS A 97 11.32 -18.78 15.20
C LYS A 97 11.70 -19.78 16.28
#